data_AF-A0A453N1T6-F1
#
_entry.id   AF-A0A453N1T6-F1
#
_cell.length_a   1.000
_cell.length_b   1.000
_cell.length_c   1.000
_cell.angle_alpha   90.00
_cell.angle_beta   90.00
_cell.angle_gamma   90.00
#
_symmetry.space_group_name_H-M   'P 1'
#
loop_
_entity.id
_entity.type
_entity.pdbx_description
1 polymer ?
#
loop_
_entity_poly.entity_id
_entity_poly.type
_entity_poly.pdbx_seq_one_letter_code
_entity_poly.pdbx_strand_id
1 'polypeptide(L)' 'KARIIPRHLMIAVQDDPELSRLLAGVTIAYGGVVPYINSALLPKKGAGAAGKEPKKKAAATKSPKKKAAAPN' A
#
# COMPACT_ATOMS: atom_id res chain seq x y z
N LYS A 1 -0.95 -10.19 -13.86
CA LYS A 1 -2.42 -10.09 -13.74
C LYS A 1 -3.05 -10.21 -15.14
N ALA A 2 -2.97 -11.37 -15.77
CA ALA A 2 -3.60 -11.57 -17.09
C ALA A 2 -5.06 -12.08 -16.97
N ARG A 3 -5.40 -12.71 -15.84
CA ARG A 3 -6.76 -13.15 -15.52
C ARG A 3 -7.43 -12.19 -14.55
N ILE A 4 -8.71 -11.94 -14.81
CA ILE A 4 -9.59 -11.16 -13.93
C ILE A 4 -9.99 -12.07 -12.76
N ILE A 5 -9.79 -11.59 -11.53
CA ILE A 5 -10.23 -12.26 -10.29
C ILE A 5 -11.28 -11.36 -9.61
N PRO A 6 -12.11 -11.88 -8.69
CA PRO A 6 -13.15 -11.09 -8.03
C PRO A 6 -12.64 -9.80 -7.37
N ARG A 7 -11.42 -9.81 -6.83
CA ARG A 7 -10.74 -8.61 -6.31
C ARG A 7 -10.62 -7.47 -7.35
N HIS A 8 -10.35 -7.81 -8.61
CA HIS A 8 -10.21 -6.81 -9.68
C HIS A 8 -11.55 -6.17 -10.01
N LEU A 9 -12.63 -6.95 -10.03
CA LEU A 9 -13.99 -6.44 -10.21
C LEU A 9 -14.37 -5.52 -9.05
N MET A 10 -14.09 -5.93 -7.82
CA MET A 10 -14.44 -5.14 -6.65
C MET A 10 -13.71 -3.80 -6.59
N ILE A 11 -12.42 -3.76 -6.92
CA ILE A 11 -11.65 -2.51 -6.98
C ILE A 11 -12.22 -1.60 -8.09
N ALA A 12 -12.46 -2.13 -9.29
CA ALA A 12 -13.00 -1.35 -10.40
C ALA A 12 -14.40 -0.77 -10.10
N VAL A 13 -15.25 -1.52 -9.42
CA VAL A 13 -16.60 -1.04 -9.04
C VAL A 13 -16.55 0.04 -7.96
N GLN A 14 -15.62 -0.04 -6.99
CA GLN A 14 -15.52 0.98 -5.93
C GLN A 14 -14.77 2.24 -6.35
N ASP A 15 -13.84 2.14 -7.31
CA ASP A 15 -13.12 3.30 -7.85
C ASP A 15 -13.99 4.13 -8.83
N ASP A 16 -15.09 3.56 -9.32
CA ASP A 16 -16.03 4.23 -10.23
C ASP A 16 -17.33 4.64 -9.49
N PRO A 17 -17.67 5.96 -9.46
CA PRO A 17 -18.83 6.46 -8.73
C PRO A 17 -20.18 6.04 -9.32
N GLU A 18 -20.26 5.84 -10.64
CA GLU A 18 -21.50 5.44 -11.30
C GLU A 18 -21.77 3.96 -11.04
N LEU A 19 -20.74 3.12 -11.15
CA LEU A 19 -20.85 1.69 -10.86
C LEU A 19 -21.11 1.43 -9.38
N SER A 20 -20.45 2.17 -8.48
CA SER A 20 -20.67 2.04 -7.04
C SER A 20 -22.10 2.41 -6.63
N ARG A 21 -22.71 3.40 -7.30
CA ARG A 21 -24.11 3.78 -7.05
C ARG A 21 -25.08 2.79 -7.66
N LEU A 22 -24.80 2.33 -8.87
CA LEU A 22 -25.64 1.37 -9.59
C LEU A 22 -25.71 0.01 -8.87
N LEU A 23 -24.58 -0.44 -8.32
CA LEU A 23 -24.44 -1.73 -7.62
C LEU A 23 -24.57 -1.60 -6.10
N ALA A 24 -25.17 -0.50 -5.61
CA ALA A 24 -25.43 -0.30 -4.19
C ALA A 24 -26.31 -1.46 -3.64
N GLY A 25 -25.82 -2.17 -2.63
CA GLY A 25 -26.51 -3.30 -2.00
C GLY A 25 -26.19 -4.68 -2.60
N VAL A 26 -25.42 -4.76 -3.69
CA VAL A 26 -24.97 -6.04 -4.26
C VAL A 26 -23.70 -6.50 -3.55
N THR A 27 -23.63 -7.78 -3.18
CA THR A 27 -22.43 -8.38 -2.58
C THR A 27 -21.61 -9.13 -3.61
N ILE A 28 -20.37 -8.70 -3.86
CA ILE A 28 -19.43 -9.40 -4.74
C ILE A 28 -18.67 -10.46 -3.91
N ALA A 29 -18.97 -11.74 -4.16
CA ALA A 29 -18.29 -12.84 -3.48
C ALA A 29 -16.77 -12.81 -3.76
N TYR A 30 -15.96 -13.08 -2.74
CA TYR A 30 -14.48 -13.08 -2.79
C TYR A 30 -13.83 -11.75 -3.21
N GLY A 31 -14.57 -10.62 -3.21
CA GLY A 31 -14.05 -9.32 -3.60
C GLY A 31 -13.26 -8.57 -2.51
N GLY A 32 -13.51 -8.86 -1.23
CA GLY A 32 -12.89 -8.15 -0.09
C GLY A 32 -13.32 -6.69 -0.02
N VAL A 33 -12.46 -5.77 0.42
CA VAL A 33 -12.72 -4.31 0.45
C VAL A 33 -11.53 -3.51 -0.06
N VAL A 34 -11.74 -2.27 -0.53
CA VAL A 34 -10.62 -1.37 -0.88
C VAL A 34 -9.81 -1.06 0.39
N PRO A 35 -8.48 -1.14 0.35
CA PRO A 35 -7.65 -0.82 1.51
C PRO A 35 -7.81 0.65 1.92
N TYR A 36 -8.31 0.88 3.13
CA TYR A 36 -8.42 2.21 3.72
C TYR A 36 -8.23 2.10 5.23
N ILE A 37 -7.36 2.94 5.79
CA ILE A 37 -7.11 3.00 7.23
C ILE A 37 -7.54 4.38 7.71
N ASN A 38 -8.43 4.45 8.70
CA ASN A 38 -8.83 5.70 9.30
C ASN A 38 -7.62 6.35 10.01
N SER A 39 -7.40 7.65 9.79
CA SER A 39 -6.30 8.42 10.37
C SER A 39 -6.22 8.34 11.89
N ALA A 40 -7.34 8.15 12.60
CA ALA A 40 -7.37 7.98 14.05
C ALA A 40 -6.72 6.67 14.54
N LEU A 41 -6.68 5.65 13.67
CA LEU A 41 -6.06 4.35 13.93
C LEU A 41 -4.57 4.34 13.58
N LEU A 42 -4.08 5.37 12.89
CA LEU A 42 -2.66 5.51 12.66
C LEU A 42 -1.95 5.75 13.99
N PRO A 43 -0.77 5.14 14.22
CA PRO A 43 -0.02 5.36 15.44
C PRO A 43 0.22 6.85 15.61
N LYS A 44 -0.17 7.40 16.76
CA LYS A 44 0.19 8.78 17.13
C LYS A 44 1.70 8.88 17.06
N LYS A 45 2.19 9.80 16.24
CA LYS A 45 3.60 10.09 15.98
C LYS A 45 4.39 10.08 17.29
N GLY A 46 5.04 8.95 17.62
CA GLY A 46 5.72 8.78 18.90
C GLY A 46 5.93 7.34 19.39
N ALA A 47 5.10 6.36 19.01
CA ALA A 47 5.29 4.97 19.42
C ALA A 47 5.77 4.09 18.26
N GLY A 48 6.96 3.51 18.44
CA GLY A 48 7.80 2.93 17.41
C GLY A 48 7.21 1.76 16.62
N ALA A 49 7.76 1.63 15.42
CA ALA A 49 7.63 0.46 14.56
C ALA A 49 8.07 -0.85 15.26
N ALA A 50 7.21 -1.87 15.20
CA ALA A 50 7.53 -3.30 15.23
C ALA A 50 6.22 -4.06 14.97
N GLY A 51 6.02 -4.96 14.01
CA GLY A 51 6.75 -5.64 12.93
C GLY A 51 5.69 -6.45 12.14
N LYS A 52 5.90 -7.11 11.00
CA LYS A 52 7.08 -7.76 10.42
C LYS A 52 6.83 -7.95 8.90
N GLU A 53 7.78 -7.57 8.05
CA GLU A 53 8.00 -8.18 6.73
C GLU A 53 9.46 -8.66 6.67
N PRO A 54 9.75 -9.90 6.19
CA PRO A 54 11.10 -10.46 6.18
C PRO A 54 11.91 -9.96 4.98
N LYS A 55 13.00 -9.23 5.27
CA LYS A 55 14.06 -8.88 4.31
C LYS A 55 14.83 -10.13 3.86
N LYS A 56 14.80 -10.46 2.57
CA LYS A 56 15.90 -11.21 1.91
C LYS A 56 17.07 -10.23 1.65
N LYS A 57 18.26 -10.59 2.12
CA LYS A 57 19.55 -9.88 1.91
C LYS A 57 20.35 -10.50 0.75
N ALA A 58 21.32 -9.71 0.27
CA ALA A 58 22.48 -9.98 -0.59
C ALA A 58 22.24 -9.69 -2.09
N ALA A 59 23.10 -8.98 -2.85
CA ALA A 59 24.52 -8.65 -2.68
C ALA A 59 24.94 -7.47 -3.61
N ALA A 60 26.16 -6.93 -3.35
CA ALA A 60 27.02 -6.12 -4.24
C ALA A 60 26.57 -4.66 -4.52
N THR A 61 27.36 -3.58 -4.41
CA THR A 61 28.84 -3.41 -4.38
C THR A 61 29.20 -1.97 -3.96
N LYS A 62 30.18 -1.84 -3.05
CA LYS A 62 31.27 -0.85 -2.94
C LYS A 62 30.97 0.68 -2.93
N SER A 63 31.25 1.30 -1.76
CA SER A 63 31.54 2.73 -1.51
C SER A 63 32.77 3.25 -2.32
N PRO A 64 33.12 4.57 -2.39
CA PRO A 64 33.46 5.41 -1.23
C PRO A 64 33.22 6.95 -1.31
N LYS A 65 32.69 7.50 -0.21
CA LYS A 65 33.21 8.66 0.56
C LYS A 65 34.23 9.59 -0.14
N LYS A 66 33.86 10.85 -0.42
CA LYS A 66 34.82 11.97 -0.40
C LYS A 66 34.20 13.23 0.22
N LYS A 67 34.76 13.61 1.37
CA LYS A 67 34.59 14.89 2.06
C LYS A 67 35.29 16.00 1.27
N ALA A 68 34.69 17.19 1.26
CA ALA A 68 35.34 18.52 1.22
C ALA A 68 34.26 19.49 1.78
N ALA A 69 34.34 20.11 2.96
CA ALA A 69 35.32 21.08 3.48
C ALA A 69 35.59 22.20 2.45
N ALA A 70 35.37 23.49 2.67
CA ALA A 70 34.80 24.31 3.75
C ALA A 70 34.48 25.71 3.11
N PRO A 71 34.64 26.90 3.74
CA PRO A 71 33.55 27.83 4.04
C PRO A 71 33.69 29.26 3.42
N ASN A 72 32.58 30.00 3.36
CA ASN A 72 32.37 31.37 3.87
C ASN A 72 30.99 31.88 3.42
#